data_AF-A0A351KCG1-F1
#
_entry.id   AF-A0A351KCG1-F1
#
_cell.length_a   1.000
_cell.length_b   1.000
_cell.length_c   1.000
_cell.angle_alpha   90.00
_cell.angle_beta   90.00
_cell.angle_gamma   90.00
#
_symmetry.space_group_name_H-M   'P 1'
#
loop_
_entity.id
_entity.type
_entity.pdbx_description
1 polymer ?
#
loop_
_entity_poly.entity_id
_entity_poly.type
_entity_poly.pdbx_seq_one_letter_code
_entity_poly.pdbx_strand_id
1 'polypeptide(L)' 'LKVNYLVSNTNLSYETTVSQILNGDKIAKEVSKRTGIPIKFTAVREDIASEIKDHEFKIMPIHIFMMPPWRKFEE' A
#
# COMPACT_ATOMS: atom_id res chain seq x y z
N LEU A 1 17.60 -5.45 16.09
CA LEU A 1 16.83 -4.39 15.40
C LEU A 1 15.49 -4.23 16.10
N LYS A 2 15.06 -3.01 16.42
CA LYS A 2 13.73 -2.73 16.98
C LYS A 2 12.83 -2.23 15.85
N VAL A 3 11.64 -2.81 15.70
CA VAL A 3 10.64 -2.33 14.73
C VAL A 3 9.77 -1.28 15.41
N ASN A 4 9.64 -0.11 14.78
CA ASN A 4 8.93 1.04 15.36
C ASN A 4 7.58 1.30 14.69
N TYR A 5 7.47 0.97 13.40
CA TYR A 5 6.28 1.27 12.59
C TYR A 5 6.05 0.19 11.54
N LEU A 6 4.78 0.06 11.13
CA LEU A 6 4.35 -0.70 9.97
C LEU A 6 4.06 0.25 8.79
N VAL A 7 4.29 -0.25 7.58
CA VAL A 7 3.82 0.38 6.34
C VAL A 7 2.91 -0.61 5.63
N SER A 8 1.68 -0.20 5.36
CA SER A 8 0.77 -0.98 4.51
C SER A 8 1.15 -0.73 3.06
N ASN A 9 1.66 -1.76 2.37
CA ASN A 9 2.16 -1.66 1.00
C ASN A 9 1.48 -2.72 0.12
N THR A 10 0.15 -2.64 0.03
CA THR A 10 -0.61 -3.47 -0.90
C THR A 10 -0.13 -3.18 -2.31
N ASN A 11 0.49 -4.18 -2.96
CA ASN A 11 1.18 -3.96 -4.22
C ASN A 11 1.00 -5.18 -5.15
N LEU A 12 0.03 -5.08 -6.05
CA LEU A 12 -0.13 -5.94 -7.22
C LEU A 12 0.36 -5.20 -8.48
N SER A 13 1.41 -4.40 -8.34
CA SER A 13 1.95 -3.54 -9.39
C SER A 13 0.86 -2.61 -9.96
N TYR A 14 0.76 -2.51 -11.29
CA TYR A 14 -0.23 -1.73 -12.01
C TYR A 14 -1.67 -2.25 -11.85
N GLU A 15 -1.87 -3.46 -11.33
CA GLU A 15 -3.20 -4.05 -11.07
C GLU A 15 -3.74 -3.70 -9.68
N THR A 16 -2.95 -2.99 -8.87
CA THR A 16 -3.41 -2.52 -7.56
C THR A 16 -4.60 -1.58 -7.72
N THR A 17 -5.68 -1.89 -7.01
CA THR A 17 -6.92 -1.11 -6.95
C THR A 17 -7.16 -0.54 -5.55
N VAL A 18 -7.99 0.50 -5.44
CA VAL A 18 -8.39 1.09 -4.14
C VAL A 18 -8.99 0.04 -3.20
N SER A 19 -9.83 -0.87 -3.70
CA SER A 19 -10.46 -1.90 -2.88
C SER A 19 -9.44 -2.88 -2.27
N GLN A 20 -8.40 -3.23 -3.02
CA GLN A 20 -7.30 -4.06 -2.54
C GLN A 20 -6.49 -3.32 -1.47
N ILE A 21 -6.21 -2.03 -1.66
CA ILE A 21 -5.51 -1.20 -0.68
C ILE A 21 -6.27 -1.21 0.66
N LEU A 22 -7.57 -0.90 0.63
CA LEU A 22 -8.43 -0.89 1.82
C LEU A 22 -8.51 -2.27 2.50
N ASN A 23 -8.47 -3.36 1.72
CA ASN A 23 -8.44 -4.71 2.28
C ASN A 23 -7.08 -5.04 2.92
N GLY A 24 -5.97 -4.62 2.32
CA GLY A 24 -4.64 -4.77 2.90
C GLY A 24 -4.47 -3.97 4.19
N ASP A 25 -5.06 -2.78 4.27
CA ASP A 25 -5.07 -1.96 5.48
C ASP A 25 -5.76 -2.64 6.66
N LYS A 26 -6.84 -3.41 6.41
CA LYS A 26 -7.48 -4.24 7.45
C LYS A 26 -6.52 -5.29 7.99
N ILE A 27 -5.72 -5.91 7.13
CA ILE A 27 -4.72 -6.90 7.52
C ILE A 27 -3.61 -6.23 8.33
N ALA A 28 -3.07 -5.09 7.85
CA ALA A 28 -2.06 -4.32 8.56
C ALA A 28 -2.54 -3.87 9.94
N LYS A 29 -3.82 -3.47 10.06
CA LYS A 29 -4.45 -3.06 11.32
C LYS A 29 -4.53 -4.20 12.32
N GLU A 30 -4.84 -5.41 11.86
CA GLU A 30 -4.83 -6.60 12.73
C GLU A 30 -3.41 -6.93 13.22
N VAL A 31 -2.40 -6.81 12.35
CA VAL A 31 -0.99 -6.96 12.75
C VAL A 31 -0.57 -5.88 13.74
N SER A 32 -0.95 -4.62 13.50
CA SER A 32 -0.70 -3.50 14.40
C SER A 32 -1.29 -3.76 15.79
N LYS A 33 -2.53 -4.24 15.86
CA LYS A 33 -3.21 -4.59 17.11
C LYS A 33 -2.50 -5.72 17.86
N ARG A 34 -2.07 -6.77 17.16
CA ARG A 34 -1.39 -7.93 17.79
C ARG A 34 0.02 -7.62 18.28
N THR A 35 0.73 -6.75 17.58
CA THR A 35 2.14 -6.44 17.86
C THR A 35 2.33 -5.20 18.72
N GLY A 36 1.30 -4.33 18.81
CA GLY A 36 1.41 -3.02 19.43
C GLY A 36 2.21 -2.01 18.60
N ILE A 37 2.59 -2.35 17.36
CA ILE A 37 3.38 -1.49 16.48
C ILE A 37 2.43 -0.64 15.62
N PRO A 38 2.48 0.69 15.69
CA PRO A 38 1.58 1.56 14.93
C PRO A 38 1.87 1.54 13.42
N ILE A 39 0.83 1.69 12.60
CA ILE A 39 0.97 1.92 11.16
C ILE A 39 1.32 3.40 10.93
N LYS A 40 2.35 3.67 10.15
CA LYS A 40 2.79 5.03 9.83
C LYS A 40 2.16 5.54 8.55
N PHE A 41 2.12 4.70 7.52
CA PHE A 41 1.65 5.06 6.18
C PHE A 41 0.97 3.89 5.48
N THR A 42 0.11 4.23 4.53
CA THR A 42 -0.33 3.33 3.45
C THR A 42 0.28 3.83 2.14
N ALA A 43 1.11 2.99 1.52
CA ALA A 43 1.74 3.26 0.25
C ALA A 43 0.73 3.04 -0.88
N VAL A 44 0.55 4.05 -1.73
CA VAL A 44 -0.43 4.04 -2.80
C VAL A 44 0.19 4.61 -4.06
N ARG A 45 -0.10 3.98 -5.20
CA ARG A 45 0.39 4.45 -6.50
C ARG A 45 -0.15 5.86 -6.78
N GLU A 46 0.73 6.77 -7.18
CA GLU A 46 0.42 8.21 -7.34
C GLU A 46 -0.84 8.46 -8.18
N ASP A 47 -1.02 7.70 -9.26
CA ASP A 47 -2.13 7.80 -10.21
C ASP A 47 -3.51 7.56 -9.58
N ILE A 48 -3.60 6.74 -8.53
CA ILE A 48 -4.84 6.42 -7.82
C ILE A 48 -4.90 6.99 -6.39
N ALA A 49 -3.84 7.67 -5.93
CA ALA A 49 -3.76 8.19 -4.56
C ALA A 49 -4.88 9.21 -4.25
N SER A 50 -5.29 9.99 -5.25
CA SER A 50 -6.38 10.97 -5.14
C SER A 50 -7.77 10.36 -5.01
N GLU A 51 -7.96 9.09 -5.37
CA GLU A 51 -9.24 8.38 -5.27
C GLU A 51 -9.56 7.99 -3.83
N ILE A 52 -8.55 7.93 -2.97
CA ILE A 52 -8.70 7.56 -1.57
C ILE A 52 -9.03 8.80 -0.74
N LYS A 53 -10.32 8.94 -0.42
CA LYS A 53 -10.84 10.01 0.44
C LYS A 53 -11.04 9.50 1.86
N ASP A 54 -10.86 10.39 2.84
CA ASP A 54 -11.14 10.14 4.27
C ASP A 54 -10.50 8.85 4.83
N HIS A 55 -9.22 8.64 4.50
CA HIS A 55 -8.49 7.44 4.90
C HIS A 55 -7.86 7.55 6.30
N GLU A 56 -7.88 6.44 7.04
CA GLU A 56 -7.41 6.34 8.43
C GLU A 56 -5.90 6.58 8.57
N PHE A 57 -5.11 6.17 7.57
CA PHE A 57 -3.66 6.29 7.61
C PHE A 57 -3.17 7.36 6.65
N LYS A 58 -1.99 7.93 6.94
CA LYS A 58 -1.36 8.89 6.04
C LYS A 58 -1.00 8.18 4.74
N ILE A 59 -1.57 8.64 3.63
CA ILE A 59 -1.20 8.20 2.30
C ILE A 59 0.23 8.63 2.00
N MET A 60 1.04 7.67 1.53
CA MET A 60 2.35 7.90 0.95
C MET A 60 2.26 7.56 -0.54
N PRO A 61 2.10 8.59 -1.41
CA PRO A 61 2.12 8.38 -2.85
C PRO A 61 3.47 7.82 -3.31
N ILE A 62 3.46 6.86 -4.23
CA ILE A 62 4.65 6.22 -4.79
C ILE A 62 4.58 6.10 -6.31
N HIS A 63 5.75 6.18 -6.94
CA HIS A 63 5.94 5.84 -8.35
C HIS A 63 6.51 4.43 -8.50
N ILE A 64 5.97 3.66 -9.45
CA ILE A 64 6.50 2.33 -9.80
C ILE A 64 7.36 2.49 -11.06
N PHE A 65 8.67 2.28 -10.91
CA PHE A 65 9.63 2.31 -12.03
C PHE A 65 9.95 0.91 -12.58
N MET A 66 9.60 -0.14 -11.85
CA MET A 66 9.92 -1.51 -12.23
C MET A 66 8.96 -1.99 -13.32
N MET A 67 9.49 -2.26 -14.51
CA MET A 67 8.78 -2.98 -15.57
C MET A 67 8.82 -4.49 -15.28
N PRO A 68 7.70 -5.16 -14.98
CA PRO A 68 7.70 -6.59 -14.77
C PRO A 68 8.06 -7.34 -16.07
N PRO A 69 8.82 -8.45 -16.00
CA PRO A 69 9.29 -9.15 -17.20
C PRO A 69 8.15 -9.68 -18.08
N TRP A 70 6.97 -9.97 -17.51
CA TRP A 70 5.79 -10.41 -18.26
C TRP A 70 5.10 -9.29 -19.07
N ARG A 71 5.29 -8.02 -18.68
CA ARG A 71 4.78 -6.87 -19.44
C ARG A 71 5.68 -6.41 -20.57
N LYS A 72 6.90 -6.96 -20.69
CA LYS A 72 7.82 -6.63 -21.79
C LYS A 72 7.27 -6.96 -23.18
N PHE A 73 6.21 -7.77 -23.26
CA PHE A 73 5.60 -8.24 -24.50
C PHE A 73 4.15 -7.76 -24.67
N GLU A 74 3.66 -6.88 -23.79
CA GLU A 74 2.36 -6.20 -23.97
C GLU A 74 2.61 -5.01 -24.91
N GLU A 75 2.07 -5.08 -26.14
CA GLU A 75 2.13 -4.05 -27.19
C GLU A 75 1.27 -2.82 -26.87
#